data_AF-A0A9P8LA73-F1
#
_entry.id   AF-A0A9P8LA73-F1
#
_cell.length_a   1.000
_cell.length_b   1.000
_cell.length_c   1.000
_cell.angle_alpha   90.00
_cell.angle_beta   90.00
_cell.angle_gamma   90.00
#
_symmetry.space_group_name_H-M   'P 1'
#
loop_
_entity.id
_entity.type
_entity.pdbx_description
1 polymer ?
#
loop_
_entity_poly.entity_id
_entity_poly.type
_entity_poly.pdbx_seq_one_letter_code
_entity_poly.pdbx_strand_id
1 'polypeptide(L)' 'MRSFFEPCVDRIVDLIQGQVGQIERLRTRPKNIFLIGGFAESKYLQEEIEYSLRLRNIQLRIPDTS' A
#
# COMPACT_ATOMS: atom_id res chain seq x y z
N MET A 1 0.21 -12.54 -16.39
CA MET A 1 0.92 -11.28 -16.07
C MET A 1 1.12 -11.06 -14.57
N ARG A 2 0.20 -11.45 -13.67
CA ARG A 2 0.38 -11.28 -12.21
C ARG A 2 1.73 -11.81 -11.69
N SER A 3 2.08 -13.05 -12.01
CA SER A 3 3.35 -13.68 -11.62
C SER A 3 4.61 -12.96 -12.12
N PHE A 4 4.52 -12.15 -13.18
CA PHE A 4 5.64 -11.34 -13.64
C PHE A 4 5.86 -10.11 -12.76
N PHE A 5 4.79 -9.54 -12.21
CA PHE A 5 4.82 -8.34 -11.37
C PHE A 5 4.83 -8.65 -9.86
N GLU A 6 4.56 -9.90 -9.48
CA GLU A 6 4.50 -10.36 -8.08
C GLU A 6 5.76 -9.95 -7.27
N PRO A 7 7.01 -10.15 -7.74
CA PRO A 7 8.19 -9.70 -6.98
C PRO A 7 8.25 -8.18 -6.77
N CYS A 8 7.71 -7.40 -7.70
CA CYS A 8 7.65 -5.95 -7.58
C CYS A 8 6.56 -5.53 -6.58
N VAL A 9 5.40 -6.19 -6.61
CA VAL A 9 4.28 -5.91 -5.70
C VAL A 9 4.66 -6.28 -4.27
N ASP A 10 5.26 -7.45 -4.04
CA ASP A 10 5.75 -7.89 -2.73
C ASP A 10 6.69 -6.85 -2.11
N ARG A 11 7.64 -6.36 -2.92
CA ARG A 11 8.60 -5.35 -2.46
C ARG A 11 7.93 -4.01 -2.11
N ILE A 12 6.88 -3.62 -2.84
CA ILE A 12 6.09 -2.42 -2.50
C ILE A 12 5.37 -2.62 -1.17
N VAL A 13 4.74 -3.78 -0.97
CA VAL A 13 4.05 -4.12 0.29
C VAL A 13 5.03 -4.11 1.45
N ASP A 14 6.21 -4.71 1.31
CA ASP A 14 7.26 -4.73 2.33
C ASP A 14 7.71 -3.31 2.72
N LEU A 15 7.91 -2.43 1.72
CA LEU A 15 8.28 -1.04 1.96
C LEU A 15 7.18 -0.30 2.73
N ILE A 16 5.91 -0.48 2.35
CA ILE A 16 4.76 0.12 3.04
C ILE A 16 4.71 -0.36 4.49
N GLN A 17 4.82 -1.67 4.74
CA GLN A 17 4.78 -2.23 6.10
C GLN A 17 5.96 -1.70 6.95
N GLY A 18 7.15 -1.58 6.35
CA GLY A 18 8.32 -1.00 6.99
C GLY A 18 8.11 0.47 7.38
N GLN A 19 7.48 1.28 6.52
CA GLN A 19 7.14 2.67 6.80
C GLN A 19 6.08 2.80 7.88
N VAL A 20 5.02 1.98 7.83
CA VAL A 20 3.99 1.91 8.88
C VAL A 20 4.63 1.58 10.23
N GLY A 21 5.51 0.58 10.29
CA GLY A 21 6.23 0.22 11.51
C GLY A 21 7.19 1.30 12.02
N GLN A 22 7.73 2.15 11.14
CA GLN A 22 8.51 3.33 11.55
C GLN A 22 7.62 4.40 12.21
N ILE A 23 6.43 4.66 11.67
CA ILE A 23 5.47 5.61 12.25
C ILE A 23 4.94 5.10 13.60
N GLU A 24 4.62 3.80 13.69
CA GLU A 24 4.14 3.17 14.92
C GLU A 24 5.14 3.26 16.07
N ARG A 25 6.44 3.23 15.78
CA ARG A 25 7.51 3.46 16.77
C ARG A 25 7.48 4.86 17.40
N LEU A 26 6.89 5.84 16.72
CA LEU A 26 6.67 7.19 17.24
C LEU A 26 5.40 7.30 18.10
N ARG A 27 4.77 6.17 18.47
CA ARG A 27 3.49 6.11 19.21
C ARG A 27 2.33 6.81 18.49
N THR A 28 2.41 6.90 17.17
CA THR A 28 1.33 7.38 16.31
C THR A 28 0.96 6.29 15.30
N ARG A 29 -0.17 6.40 14.61
CA ARG A 29 -0.59 5.38 13.65
C ARG A 29 -1.14 6.05 12.38
N PRO A 30 -0.69 5.65 11.19
CA PRO A 30 -1.30 6.14 9.96
C PRO A 30 -2.76 5.66 9.87
N LYS A 31 -3.62 6.51 9.31
CA LYS A 31 -5.03 6.18 9.06
C LYS A 31 -5.33 6.01 7.58
N ASN A 32 -4.55 6.67 6.73
CA ASN A 32 -4.72 6.69 5.29
C ASN A 32 -3.35 6.50 4.62
N ILE A 33 -3.34 5.78 3.51
CA ILE A 33 -2.23 5.72 2.56
C ILE A 33 -2.76 6.23 1.23
N PHE A 34 -2.06 7.18 0.62
CA PHE A 34 -2.41 7.72 -0.69
C PHE A 34 -1.53 7.06 -1.74
N LEU A 35 -2.13 6.34 -2.68
CA LEU A 35 -1.44 5.71 -3.79
C LEU A 35 -1.57 6.62 -5.03
N ILE A 36 -0.43 7.07 -5.57
CA ILE A 36 -0.36 8.02 -6.68
C ILE A 36 0.58 7.52 -7.80
N GLY A 37 0.45 8.11 -8.98
CA GLY A 37 1.24 7.76 -10.18
C GLY A 37 0.61 6.66 -11.02
N GLY A 38 1.10 6.45 -12.25
CA GLY A 38 0.43 5.56 -13.22
C GLY A 38 0.31 4.09 -12.77
N PHE A 39 1.26 3.59 -11.97
CA PHE A 39 1.17 2.22 -11.45
C PHE A 39 0.10 2.07 -10.35
N ALA A 40 -0.37 3.17 -9.77
CA ALA A 40 -1.49 3.18 -8.83
C ALA A 40 -2.79 2.66 -9.43
N GLU A 41 -2.96 2.74 -10.76
CA GLU A 41 -4.14 2.23 -11.47
C GLU A 41 -4.24 0.70 -11.48
N SER A 42 -3.13 0.01 -11.16
CA SER A 42 -3.09 -1.45 -11.10
C SER A 42 -4.01 -1.99 -10.01
N LYS A 43 -5.13 -2.60 -10.41
CA LYS A 43 -6.07 -3.26 -9.48
C LYS A 43 -5.41 -4.37 -8.65
N TYR A 44 -4.49 -5.12 -9.26
CA TYR A 44 -3.72 -6.13 -8.53
C TYR A 44 -2.89 -5.50 -7.40
N LEU A 45 -2.19 -4.39 -7.68
CA LEU A 45 -1.44 -3.69 -6.63
C LEU A 45 -2.36 -3.15 -5.52
N GLN A 46 -3.50 -2.57 -5.88
CA GLN A 46 -4.47 -2.05 -4.93
C GLN A 46 -4.96 -3.15 -3.97
N GLU A 47 -5.37 -4.29 -4.53
CA GLU A 47 -5.85 -5.46 -3.77
C GLU A 47 -4.78 -6.01 -2.81
N GLU A 48 -3.54 -6.18 -3.27
CA GLU A 48 -2.45 -6.67 -2.43
C GLU A 48 -2.10 -5.71 -1.28
N ILE A 49 -2.08 -4.40 -1.56
CA ILE A 49 -1.86 -3.39 -0.51
C ILE A 49 -3.01 -3.41 0.50
N GLU A 50 -4.27 -3.38 0.07
CA GLU A 50 -5.44 -3.42 0.95
C GLU A 50 -5.46 -4.69 1.82
N TYR A 51 -5.16 -5.84 1.22
CA TYR A 51 -5.04 -7.11 1.93
C TYR A 51 -3.97 -7.04 3.02
N SER A 52 -2.78 -6.52 2.71
CA SER A 52 -1.68 -6.37 3.66
C SER A 52 -2.01 -5.41 4.83
N LEU A 53 -2.95 -4.49 4.63
CA LEU A 53 -3.33 -3.46 5.61
C LEU A 53 -4.61 -3.80 6.39
N ARG A 54 -5.33 -4.87 6.04
CA ARG A 54 -6.69 -5.17 6.53
C ARG A 54 -6.80 -5.18 8.06
N LEU A 55 -5.82 -5.77 8.75
CA LEU A 55 -5.82 -5.85 10.23
C LEU A 55 -5.37 -4.54 10.89
N ARG A 56 -4.82 -3.61 10.11
CA ARG A 56 -4.29 -2.34 10.58
C ARG A 56 -5.30 -1.19 10.48
N ASN A 57 -6.54 -1.40 10.01
CA ASN A 57 -7.55 -0.32 9.91
C ASN A 57 -6.98 0.95 9.24
N ILE A 58 -6.13 0.77 8.23
CA ILE A 58 -5.54 1.80 7.38
C ILE A 58 -6.32 1.76 6.07
N GLN A 59 -6.77 2.91 5.59
CA GLN A 59 -7.53 3.01 4.35
C GLN A 59 -6.59 3.36 3.20
N LEU A 60 -6.62 2.57 2.14
CA LEU A 60 -6.00 2.93 0.87
C LEU A 60 -6.87 3.98 0.18
N ARG A 61 -6.25 5.05 -0.29
CA ARG A 61 -6.90 6.16 -1.00
C ARG A 61 -6.21 6.34 -2.33
N ILE A 62 -6.97 6.28 -3.41
CA ILE A 62 -6.49 6.56 -4.76
C ILE A 62 -7.20 7.85 -5.16
N PRO A 63 -6.49 8.99 -5.24
CA PRO A 63 -7.08 10.23 -5.69
C PRO A 63 -7.60 10.07 -7.12
N ASP A 64 -8.74 10.68 -7.41
CA ASP A 64 -9.17 10.86 -8.80
C ASP A 64 -8.10 11.73 -9.49
N THR A 65 -7.47 11.19 -10.52
CA THR A 65 -6.53 11.96 -11.34
C THR A 65 -7.29 13.14 -11.96
N SER A 66 -6.71 14.33 -11.84
CA SER A 66 -7.21 15.56 -12.48
C SER A 66 -7.30 15.44 -13.99
#